data_AF-A0A7V0U4R4-F1
#
_entry.id   AF-A0A7V0U4R4-F1
#
_cell.length_a   1.000
_cell.length_b   1.000
_cell.length_c   1.000
_cell.angle_alpha   90.00
_cell.angle_beta   90.00
_cell.angle_gamma   90.00
#
_symmetry.space_group_name_H-M   'P 1'
#
loop_
_entity.id
_entity.type
_entity.pdbx_description
1 polymer ?
#
loop_
_entity_poly.entity_id
_entity_poly.type
_entity_poly.pdbx_seq_one_letter_code
_entity_poly.pdbx_strand_id
1 'polypeptide(L)'
;LLNLVTGFLGIGAALVIYLVYKDRSRYVAYQAMQSFIFQLIFWAGGGLLIGMMWAVVGALSAVLIGILLIPFAVILTLLFLLMPLLALIYGVIGGIQCSNGEDFRYWLVGDWALNLV
;
A
#
# COMPACT_ATOMS: atom_id res chain seq x y z
N LEU A 1 -0.71 -5.43 -6.59
CA LEU A 1 -1.98 -5.45 -7.38
C LEU A 1 -3.02 -6.40 -6.81
N LEU A 2 -2.64 -7.53 -6.19
CA LEU A 2 -3.58 -8.49 -5.61
C LEU A 2 -4.60 -7.87 -4.62
N ASN A 3 -4.21 -6.82 -3.88
CA ASN A 3 -5.10 -6.09 -2.97
C ASN A 3 -6.29 -5.40 -3.65
N LEU A 4 -6.23 -5.11 -4.96
CA LEU A 4 -7.39 -4.52 -5.66
C LEU A 4 -8.57 -5.48 -5.77
N VAL A 5 -8.29 -6.78 -5.79
CA VAL A 5 -9.32 -7.84 -5.89
C VAL A 5 -9.61 -8.44 -4.52
N THR A 6 -8.60 -8.48 -3.65
CA THR A 6 -8.65 -9.24 -2.38
C THR A 6 -8.65 -8.37 -1.13
N GLY A 7 -8.51 -7.05 -1.27
CA GLY A 7 -8.35 -6.09 -0.18
C GLY A 7 -6.97 -6.10 0.48
N PHE A 8 -6.47 -7.27 0.87
CA PHE A 8 -5.29 -7.39 1.76
C PHE A 8 -4.34 -8.57 1.46
N LEU A 9 -4.72 -9.53 0.62
CA LEU A 9 -3.89 -10.74 0.40
C LEU A 9 -2.56 -10.45 -0.28
N GLY A 10 -2.43 -9.33 -0.99
CA GLY A 10 -1.18 -8.89 -1.60
C GLY A 10 -0.07 -8.57 -0.60
N ILE A 11 -0.43 -8.09 0.62
CA ILE A 11 0.54 -7.89 1.70
C ILE A 11 1.12 -9.24 2.13
N GLY A 12 0.24 -10.22 2.38
CA GLY A 12 0.64 -11.57 2.77
C GLY A 12 1.47 -12.27 1.70
N ALA A 13 1.04 -12.18 0.43
CA ALA A 13 1.75 -12.79 -0.69
C ALA A 13 3.18 -12.25 -0.84
N ALA A 14 3.38 -10.92 -0.72
CA ALA A 14 4.71 -10.32 -0.80
C ALA A 14 5.62 -10.78 0.35
N LEU A 15 5.08 -10.88 1.57
CA LEU A 15 5.82 -11.38 2.72
C LEU A 15 6.22 -12.85 2.56
N VAL A 16 5.30 -13.69 2.06
CA VAL A 16 5.59 -15.11 1.80
C VAL A 16 6.71 -15.25 0.78
N ILE A 17 6.69 -14.48 -0.32
CA ILE A 17 7.76 -14.49 -1.33
C ILE A 17 9.09 -14.08 -0.70
N TYR A 18 9.11 -13.02 0.12
CA TYR A 18 10.32 -12.61 0.85
C TYR A 18 10.86 -13.75 1.72
N LEU A 19 10.04 -14.38 2.55
CA LEU A 19 10.48 -15.44 3.46
C LEU A 19 11.01 -16.68 2.71
N VAL A 20 10.41 -17.03 1.57
CA VAL A 20 10.85 -18.18 0.76
C VAL A 20 12.18 -17.90 0.04
N TYR A 21 12.40 -16.65 -0.38
CA TYR A 21 13.56 -16.28 -1.20
C TYR A 21 14.69 -15.58 -0.44
N LYS A 22 14.52 -15.21 0.83
CA LYS A 22 15.53 -14.48 1.63
C LYS A 22 16.91 -15.16 1.61
N ASP A 23 16.94 -16.49 1.69
CA ASP A 23 18.19 -17.27 1.75
C ASP A 23 18.65 -17.75 0.37
N ARG A 24 17.81 -17.59 -0.66
CA ARG A 24 18.07 -18.10 -2.03
C ARG A 24 18.57 -17.02 -2.98
N SER A 25 18.00 -15.82 -2.89
CA SER A 25 18.35 -14.70 -3.78
C SER A 25 18.11 -13.37 -3.09
N ARG A 26 19.20 -12.62 -2.87
CA ARG A 26 19.14 -11.27 -2.31
C ARG A 26 18.32 -10.31 -3.19
N TYR A 27 18.37 -10.48 -4.51
CA TYR A 27 17.58 -9.66 -5.44
C TYR A 27 16.08 -9.88 -5.26
N VAL A 28 15.61 -11.14 -5.26
CA VAL A 28 14.18 -11.44 -5.11
C VAL A 28 13.69 -11.05 -3.71
N ALA A 29 14.51 -11.30 -2.68
CA ALA A 29 14.20 -10.88 -1.32
C ALA A 29 14.02 -9.36 -1.22
N TYR A 30 14.93 -8.60 -1.82
CA TYR A 30 14.84 -7.13 -1.84
C TYR A 30 13.58 -6.63 -2.54
N GLN A 31 13.28 -7.14 -3.74
CA GLN A 31 12.08 -6.74 -4.49
C GLN A 31 10.78 -7.14 -3.78
N ALA A 32 10.76 -8.32 -3.15
CA ALA A 32 9.63 -8.77 -2.35
C ALA A 32 9.41 -7.89 -1.11
N MET A 33 10.48 -7.49 -0.42
CA MET A 33 10.42 -6.59 0.72
C MET A 33 9.95 -5.18 0.31
N GLN A 34 10.45 -4.64 -0.81
CA GLN A 34 9.95 -3.38 -1.35
C GLN A 34 8.43 -3.44 -1.63
N SER A 35 7.98 -4.50 -2.29
CA SER A 35 6.56 -4.73 -2.58
C SER A 35 5.73 -4.88 -1.31
N PHE A 36 6.27 -5.56 -0.29
CA PHE A 36 5.62 -5.72 1.01
C PHE A 36 5.41 -4.37 1.71
N ILE A 37 6.48 -3.59 1.88
CA ILE A 37 6.40 -2.29 2.57
C ILE A 37 5.53 -1.32 1.79
N PHE A 38 5.63 -1.29 0.46
CA PHE A 38 4.78 -0.44 -0.37
C PHE A 38 3.29 -0.79 -0.19
N GLN A 39 2.96 -2.08 -0.20
CA GLN A 39 1.58 -2.52 0.05
C GLN A 39 1.14 -2.22 1.49
N LEU A 40 2.02 -2.35 2.48
CA LEU A 40 1.72 -2.01 3.87
C LEU A 40 1.38 -0.51 4.01
N ILE A 41 2.16 0.38 3.40
CA ILE A 41 1.92 1.83 3.47
C ILE A 41 0.62 2.20 2.74
N PHE A 42 0.50 1.82 1.47
CA PHE A 42 -0.59 2.28 0.61
C PHE A 42 -1.92 1.60 0.92
N TRP A 43 -1.92 0.32 1.31
CA TRP A 43 -3.14 -0.41 1.62
C TRP A 43 -3.46 -0.42 3.10
N ALA A 44 -2.54 -0.89 3.96
CA ALA A 44 -2.84 -0.96 5.39
C ALA A 44 -2.83 0.42 6.04
N GLY A 45 -1.82 1.26 5.77
CA GLY A 45 -1.73 2.63 6.28
C GLY A 45 -2.85 3.53 5.74
N GLY A 46 -3.04 3.55 4.41
CA GLY A 46 -4.11 4.29 3.76
C GLY A 46 -5.50 3.85 4.23
N GLY A 47 -5.75 2.54 4.28
CA GLY A 47 -7.02 1.98 4.77
C GLY A 47 -7.30 2.31 6.23
N LEU A 48 -6.29 2.25 7.10
CA LEU A 48 -6.41 2.61 8.51
C LEU A 48 -6.75 4.09 8.69
N LEU A 49 -6.11 4.99 7.94
CA LEU A 49 -6.40 6.43 8.00
C LEU A 49 -7.83 6.75 7.57
N ILE A 50 -8.28 6.17 6.45
CA ILE A 50 -9.66 6.32 5.97
C ILE A 50 -10.64 5.75 7.00
N GLY A 51 -10.36 4.56 7.54
CA GLY A 51 -11.18 3.91 8.56
C GLY A 51 -11.32 4.75 9.83
N MET A 52 -10.22 5.31 10.34
CA MET A 52 -10.24 6.20 11.51
C MET A 52 -11.02 7.50 11.24
N MET A 53 -10.82 8.12 10.07
CA MET A 53 -11.55 9.32 9.67
C MET A 53 -13.06 9.06 9.66
N TRP A 54 -13.51 7.98 9.01
CA TRP A 54 -14.93 7.64 8.95
C TRP A 54 -15.50 7.17 10.29
N ALA A 55 -14.70 6.52 11.15
CA ALA A 55 -15.11 6.19 12.50
C ALA A 55 -15.40 7.45 13.34
N VAL A 56 -14.53 8.47 13.24
CA VAL A 56 -14.74 9.76 13.92
C VAL A 56 -15.97 10.48 13.36
N VAL A 57 -16.11 10.57 12.04
CA VAL A 57 -17.27 11.20 11.38
C VAL A 57 -18.57 10.47 11.76
N GLY A 58 -18.58 9.15 11.75
CA GLY A 58 -19.71 8.33 12.16
C GLY A 58 -20.08 8.53 13.63
N ALA A 59 -19.09 8.53 14.54
CA ALA A 59 -19.32 8.77 15.96
C ALA A 59 -19.90 10.17 16.23
N LEU A 60 -19.36 11.20 15.58
CA LEU A 60 -19.85 12.59 15.71
C LEU A 60 -21.21 12.81 15.05
N SER A 61 -21.65 11.93 14.15
CA SER A 61 -22.95 12.05 13.46
C SER A 61 -24.12 11.82 14.42
N ALA A 62 -23.89 11.10 15.53
CA ALA A 62 -24.88 10.95 16.60
C ALA A 62 -25.29 12.28 17.25
N VAL A 63 -24.46 13.32 17.14
CA VAL A 63 -24.70 14.67 17.70
C VAL A 63 -24.96 15.70 16.58
N LEU A 64 -25.38 15.27 15.38
CA LEU A 64 -25.58 16.07 14.16
C LEU A 64 -24.32 16.76 13.59
N ILE A 65 -23.28 17.00 14.40
CA ILE A 65 -22.01 17.61 13.99
C ILE A 65 -21.32 16.76 12.92
N GLY A 66 -21.35 15.42 13.04
CA GLY A 66 -20.75 14.54 12.04
C GLY A 66 -21.40 14.65 10.67
N ILE A 67 -22.70 14.98 10.58
CA ILE A 67 -23.41 15.13 9.29
C ILE A 67 -22.84 16.32 8.50
N LEU A 68 -22.48 17.41 9.18
CA LEU A 68 -21.80 18.56 8.58
C LEU A 68 -20.37 18.23 8.08
N LEU A 69 -19.72 17.22 8.67
CA LEU A 69 -18.38 16.78 8.28
C LEU A 69 -18.39 15.78 7.11
N ILE A 70 -19.53 15.16 6.79
CA ILE A 70 -19.64 14.19 5.70
C ILE A 70 -19.14 14.74 4.35
N PRO A 71 -19.49 15.96 3.90
CA PRO A 71 -19.01 16.47 2.61
C PRO A 71 -17.48 16.57 2.56
N PHE A 72 -16.85 16.99 3.66
CA PHE A 72 -15.39 17.07 3.76
C PHE A 72 -14.74 15.69 3.77
N ALA A 73 -15.33 14.74 4.51
CA ALA A 73 -14.86 13.36 4.56
C ALA A 73 -14.95 12.67 3.18
N VAL A 74 -16.00 12.95 2.40
CA VAL A 74 -16.16 12.45 1.04
C VAL A 74 -15.08 13.02 0.10
N ILE A 75 -14.82 14.34 0.17
CA ILE A 75 -13.76 14.97 -0.64
C ILE A 75 -12.38 14.38 -0.30
N LEU A 76 -12.08 14.21 0.99
CA LEU A 76 -10.83 13.58 1.43
C LEU A 76 -10.75 12.13 0.94
N THR A 77 -11.83 11.36 1.02
CA THR A 77 -11.87 9.98 0.53
C THR A 77 -11.60 9.92 -0.97
N LEU A 78 -12.15 10.85 -1.76
CA LEU A 78 -11.86 10.98 -3.20
C LEU A 78 -10.38 11.26 -3.48
N LEU A 79 -9.75 12.13 -2.69
CA LEU A 79 -8.30 12.38 -2.80
C LEU A 79 -7.49 11.13 -2.46
N PHE A 80 -7.86 10.42 -1.40
CA PHE A 80 -7.18 9.17 -1.01
C PHE A 80 -7.38 8.05 -2.04
N LEU A 81 -8.46 8.07 -2.82
CA LEU A 81 -8.68 7.12 -3.92
C LEU A 81 -7.61 7.23 -5.02
N LEU A 82 -6.88 8.35 -5.10
CA LEU A 82 -5.74 8.49 -6.00
C LEU A 82 -4.53 7.65 -5.57
N MET A 83 -4.39 7.33 -4.28
CA MET A 83 -3.28 6.52 -3.77
C MET A 83 -3.22 5.10 -4.37
N PRO A 84 -4.31 4.30 -4.42
CA PRO A 84 -4.27 2.98 -5.07
C PRO A 84 -4.00 3.06 -6.57
N LEU A 85 -4.40 4.14 -7.26
CA LEU A 85 -4.05 4.38 -8.66
C LEU A 85 -2.53 4.59 -8.83
N LEU A 86 -1.92 5.44 -8.00
CA LEU A 86 -0.46 5.60 -7.98
C LEU A 86 0.24 4.28 -7.65
N ALA A 87 -0.30 3.53 -6.68
CA ALA A 87 0.22 2.23 -6.32
C ALA A 87 0.14 1.20 -7.45
N LEU A 88 -0.90 1.28 -8.28
CA LEU A 88 -1.04 0.44 -9.46
C LEU A 88 0.01 0.80 -10.52
N ILE A 89 0.18 2.08 -10.83
CA ILE A 89 1.17 2.54 -11.82
C ILE A 89 2.58 2.11 -11.40
N TYR A 90 2.98 2.41 -10.16
CA TYR A 90 4.29 2.03 -9.66
C TYR A 90 4.48 0.51 -9.59
N GLY A 91 3.44 -0.24 -9.22
CA GLY A 91 3.48 -1.70 -9.21
C GLY A 91 3.66 -2.32 -10.60
N VAL A 92 3.02 -1.76 -11.63
CA VAL A 92 3.17 -2.21 -13.03
C VAL A 92 4.57 -1.87 -13.54
N ILE A 93 5.04 -0.64 -13.34
CA ILE A 93 6.39 -0.22 -13.77
C ILE A 93 7.46 -1.07 -13.09
N GLY A 94 7.35 -1.29 -11.78
CA GLY A 94 8.28 -2.14 -11.04
C GLY A 94 8.25 -3.59 -11.51
N GLY A 95 7.07 -4.14 -11.80
CA GLY A 95 6.94 -5.48 -12.37
C GLY A 95 7.63 -5.62 -13.72
N ILE A 96 7.47 -4.63 -14.62
CA ILE A 96 8.10 -4.63 -15.94
C ILE A 96 9.63 -4.51 -15.81
N GLN A 97 10.14 -3.57 -15.02
CA GLN A 97 11.58 -3.37 -14.85
C GLN A 97 12.25 -4.61 -14.22
N CYS A 98 11.64 -5.20 -13.19
CA CYS A 98 12.14 -6.44 -12.60
C CYS A 98 12.10 -7.61 -13.58
N SER A 99 11.09 -7.68 -14.45
CA SER A 99 11.02 -8.72 -15.50
C SER A 99 12.10 -8.55 -16.58
N ASN A 100 12.57 -7.33 -16.81
CA ASN A 100 13.68 -7.03 -17.73
C ASN A 100 15.06 -7.24 -17.10
N GLY A 101 15.12 -7.66 -15.82
CA GLY A 101 16.37 -7.83 -15.08
C GLY A 101 16.98 -6.52 -14.57
N GLU A 102 16.23 -5.41 -14.64
CA GLU A 102 16.67 -4.13 -14.09
C GLU A 102 16.42 -4.08 -12.57
N ASP A 103 17.32 -3.40 -11.85
CA ASP A 103 17.19 -3.15 -10.41
C ASP A 103 16.16 -2.05 -10.16
N PHE A 104 14.87 -2.43 -10.12
CA PHE A 104 13.83 -1.48 -9.74
C PHE A 104 14.02 -1.02 -8.30
N ARG A 105 13.97 0.30 -8.08
CA ARG A 105 13.95 0.90 -6.75
C ARG A 105 12.77 1.85 -6.63
N TYR A 106 11.85 1.53 -5.72
CA TYR A 106 10.83 2.49 -5.32
C TYR A 106 11.51 3.69 -4.67
N TRP A 107 11.26 4.89 -5.17
CA TRP A 107 11.83 6.13 -4.63
C TRP A 107 11.56 6.30 -3.12
N LEU A 108 10.36 5.94 -2.64
CA LEU A 108 9.97 6.14 -1.25
C LEU A 108 10.44 5.02 -0.31
N VAL A 109 10.63 3.80 -0.84
CA VAL A 109 10.70 2.57 -0.03
C VAL A 109 11.96 1.75 -0.28
N GLY A 110 12.74 2.12 -1.30
CA GLY A 110 13.90 1.35 -1.75
C GLY A 110 15.00 1.26 -0.69
N ASP A 111 15.25 2.33 0.06
CA ASP A 111 16.28 2.34 1.10
C ASP A 111 15.83 1.60 2.36
N TRP A 112 14.54 1.65 2.69
CA TRP A 112 13.98 0.93 3.83
C TRP A 112 14.03 -0.58 3.60
N ALA A 113 13.66 -1.03 2.39
CA ALA A 113 13.76 -2.43 2.03
C ALA A 113 15.22 -2.92 2.04
N LEU A 114 16.20 -2.06 1.71
CA LEU A 114 17.61 -2.44 1.63
C LEU A 114 18.19 -2.70 3.03
N ASN A 115 17.77 -1.92 4.02
CA ASN A 115 18.19 -2.08 5.40
C ASN A 115 17.53 -3.28 6.11
N LEU A 116 16.49 -3.87 5.51
CA LEU A 116 15.72 -4.98 6.08
C LEU A 116 16.03 -6.35 5.44
N VAL A 117 16.92 -6.41 4.44
CA VAL A 117 17.33 -7.63 3.71
C VAL A 117 18.81 -7.89 3.92
#